data_AF-A0A9E1INS2-F1
#
_entry.id   AF-A0A9E1INS2-F1
#
_cell.length_a   1.000
_cell.length_b   1.000
_cell.length_c   1.000
_cell.angle_alpha   90.00
_cell.angle_beta   90.00
_cell.angle_gamma   90.00
#
_symmetry.space_group_name_H-M   'P 1'
#
loop_
_entity.id
_entity.type
_entity.pdbx_description
1 polymer ?
#
loop_
_entity_poly.entity_id
_entity_poly.type
_entity_poly.pdbx_seq_one_letter_code
_entity_poly.pdbx_strand_id
1 'polypeptide(L)'
;DPQTYYYAMFNPEPTFGQFCYNGCVLGLSVLGGPKDVWSRASIGLGYTGYMTNSTAVHEIGHAHGREHAPCGLYGQPSDPDYPYPAGNTGVWGYDITKNKLKEPEYADFMSYCSPIWTSDYTFAGIHSRVLKVGEQRRAAPGVLTPWQRFKVDEEGVATIIDTVELDTIPDGEPVLVDLLDEHGNKSGETTGYFFPYSHLPGGWVFAADQHPAEAALVHHFDYY
;
A
#
# COMPACT_ATOMS: atom_id res chain seq x y z
N ASP A 1 1.30 14.57 -11.31
CA ASP A 1 2.24 13.97 -12.29
C ASP A 1 2.19 12.46 -12.08
N PRO A 2 1.98 11.66 -13.13
CA PRO A 2 1.93 10.20 -13.09
C PRO A 2 3.20 9.52 -12.57
N GLN A 3 4.30 10.21 -12.25
CA GLN A 3 5.50 9.60 -11.65
C GLN A 3 5.70 10.02 -10.19
N THR A 4 4.82 10.86 -9.65
CA THR A 4 4.96 11.38 -8.29
C THR A 4 4.36 10.43 -7.28
N TYR A 5 5.13 10.18 -6.23
CA TYR A 5 4.68 9.55 -4.99
C TYR A 5 4.45 10.63 -3.95
N TYR A 6 3.34 10.55 -3.22
CA TYR A 6 2.99 11.49 -2.16
C TYR A 6 3.09 10.80 -0.81
N TYR A 7 3.72 11.48 0.15
CA TYR A 7 3.73 11.06 1.55
C TYR A 7 3.16 12.18 2.39
N ALA A 8 1.97 11.97 2.96
CA ALA A 8 1.32 12.92 3.84
C ALA A 8 1.81 12.72 5.28
N MET A 9 2.15 13.83 5.94
CA MET A 9 2.57 13.84 7.34
C MET A 9 1.56 14.61 8.18
N PHE A 10 1.22 14.07 9.35
CA PHE A 10 0.35 14.74 10.30
C PHE A 10 0.74 14.40 11.74
N ASN A 11 0.45 15.30 12.68
CA ASN A 11 0.70 15.12 14.11
C ASN A 11 -0.63 15.35 14.86
N PRO A 12 -1.33 14.29 15.31
CA PRO A 12 -2.61 14.41 16.01
C PRO A 12 -2.50 15.11 17.35
N GLU A 13 -1.36 14.91 18.02
CA GLU A 13 -1.03 15.50 19.31
C GLU A 13 0.31 16.24 19.26
N PRO A 14 0.60 17.15 20.22
CA PRO A 14 1.88 17.85 20.28
C PRO A 14 3.11 16.94 20.36
N THR A 15 2.96 15.72 20.90
CA THR A 15 4.08 14.78 21.06
C THR A 15 3.69 13.34 20.68
N PHE A 16 4.67 12.59 20.19
CA PHE A 16 4.53 11.16 19.91
C PHE A 16 4.01 10.39 21.13
N GLY A 17 4.57 10.67 22.31
CA GLY A 17 4.20 9.98 23.55
C GLY A 17 2.75 10.23 23.98
N GLN A 18 2.17 11.39 23.65
CA GLN A 18 0.76 11.67 23.92
C GLN A 18 -0.16 10.86 23.00
N PHE A 19 0.15 10.82 21.70
CA PHE A 19 -0.67 10.09 20.73
C PHE A 19 -0.54 8.56 20.88
N CYS A 20 0.70 8.08 21.05
CA CYS A 20 1.04 6.65 20.98
C CYS A 20 1.24 5.99 22.36
N TYR A 21 0.76 6.61 23.45
CA TYR A 21 0.95 6.10 24.82
C TYR A 21 0.49 4.64 25.00
N ASN A 22 -0.62 4.26 24.35
CA ASN A 22 -1.20 2.89 24.40
C ASN A 22 -1.03 2.14 23.08
N GLY A 23 -0.04 2.52 22.26
CA GLY A 23 0.09 2.03 20.89
C GLY A 23 -0.74 2.85 19.90
N CYS A 24 -0.31 2.85 18.64
CA CYS A 24 -0.90 3.61 17.55
C CYS A 24 -0.42 3.01 16.22
N VAL A 25 -1.14 3.31 15.14
CA VAL A 25 -0.65 3.07 13.77
C VAL A 25 0.24 4.26 13.38
N LEU A 26 1.48 3.98 12.99
CA LEU A 26 2.47 5.01 12.68
C LEU A 26 2.36 5.52 11.24
N GLY A 27 1.91 4.66 10.34
CA GLY A 27 1.78 4.92 8.92
C GLY A 27 0.82 3.94 8.28
N LEU A 28 0.36 4.29 7.09
CA LEU A 28 -0.47 3.42 6.27
C LEU A 28 -0.22 3.72 4.80
N SER A 29 -0.23 2.66 4.01
CA SER A 29 -0.23 2.72 2.56
C SER A 29 -1.16 1.65 2.00
N VAL A 30 -1.40 1.74 0.70
CA VAL A 30 -1.88 0.63 -0.10
C VAL A 30 -0.70 -0.08 -0.77
N LEU A 31 -0.87 -1.34 -1.11
CA LEU A 31 0.08 -2.05 -1.98
C LEU A 31 -0.13 -1.59 -3.42
N GLY A 32 0.66 -0.61 -3.86
CA GLY A 32 0.41 0.05 -5.14
C GLY A 32 0.82 -0.79 -6.34
N GLY A 33 0.05 -0.77 -7.43
CA GLY A 33 0.38 -1.41 -8.71
C GLY A 33 1.10 -0.47 -9.70
N PRO A 34 1.93 -0.98 -10.64
CA PRO A 34 2.80 -0.13 -11.47
C PRO A 34 2.03 0.66 -12.52
N LYS A 35 0.78 0.27 -12.84
CA LYS A 35 -0.07 0.98 -13.79
C LYS A 35 -0.89 2.05 -13.07
N ASP A 36 -1.26 1.80 -11.83
CA ASP A 36 -2.06 2.71 -11.02
C ASP A 36 -1.23 3.93 -10.54
N VAL A 37 -1.79 5.12 -10.72
CA VAL A 37 -1.23 6.41 -10.25
C VAL A 37 -1.84 6.86 -8.92
N TRP A 38 -2.99 6.31 -8.50
CA TRP A 38 -3.75 6.70 -7.32
C TRP A 38 -3.20 6.05 -6.04
N SER A 39 -2.74 4.80 -6.12
CA SER A 39 -2.09 4.09 -5.00
C SER A 39 -0.70 4.62 -4.60
N ARG A 40 -0.21 5.66 -5.28
CA ARG A 40 1.10 6.29 -5.02
C ARG A 40 1.02 7.34 -3.93
N ALA A 41 0.23 7.06 -2.91
CA ALA A 41 0.01 7.91 -1.77
C ALA A 41 0.11 7.08 -0.49
N SER A 42 0.84 7.62 0.46
CA SER A 42 1.00 7.04 1.79
C SER A 42 0.83 8.15 2.83
N ILE A 43 0.55 7.76 4.06
CA ILE A 43 0.40 8.68 5.19
C ILE A 43 1.17 8.16 6.40
N GLY A 44 1.67 9.06 7.24
CA GLY A 44 2.15 8.69 8.57
C GLY A 44 2.41 9.86 9.50
N LEU A 45 2.88 9.55 10.70
CA LEU A 45 3.09 10.52 11.76
C LEU A 45 4.33 11.36 11.51
N GLY A 46 4.19 12.68 11.56
CA GLY A 46 5.24 13.67 11.25
C GLY A 46 6.09 14.11 12.45
N TYR A 47 6.29 13.26 13.46
CA TYR A 47 7.17 13.57 14.60
C TYR A 47 8.65 13.48 14.19
N THR A 48 9.55 14.14 14.92
CA THR A 48 11.00 14.02 14.64
C THR A 48 11.54 12.72 15.22
N GLY A 49 12.31 11.96 14.45
CA GLY A 49 13.08 10.83 14.98
C GLY A 49 13.25 9.68 13.99
N TYR A 50 14.02 8.68 14.39
CA TYR A 50 14.28 7.49 13.57
C TYR A 50 12.98 6.76 13.21
N MET A 51 12.05 6.62 14.15
CA MET A 51 10.79 5.89 13.94
C MET A 51 9.94 6.50 12.80
N THR A 52 9.72 7.82 12.80
CA THR A 52 9.00 8.48 11.70
C THR A 52 9.71 8.30 10.37
N ASN A 53 11.04 8.41 10.34
CA ASN A 53 11.81 8.20 9.10
C ASN A 53 11.70 6.76 8.59
N SER A 54 11.82 5.76 9.48
CA SER A 54 11.69 4.36 9.09
C SER A 54 10.27 4.04 8.63
N THR A 55 9.24 4.57 9.30
CA THR A 55 7.85 4.43 8.87
C THR A 55 7.64 5.04 7.49
N ALA A 56 8.13 6.26 7.25
CA ALA A 56 7.97 6.88 5.93
C ALA A 56 8.59 6.04 4.80
N VAL A 57 9.81 5.51 5.02
CA VAL A 57 10.46 4.63 4.03
C VAL A 57 9.68 3.32 3.84
N HIS A 58 9.14 2.76 4.92
CA HIS A 58 8.33 1.54 4.90
C HIS A 58 7.04 1.73 4.07
N GLU A 59 6.26 2.77 4.36
CA GLU A 59 5.02 3.04 3.62
C GLU A 59 5.27 3.38 2.15
N ILE A 60 6.34 4.14 1.86
CA ILE A 60 6.73 4.42 0.48
C ILE A 60 7.11 3.10 -0.24
N GLY A 61 7.69 2.13 0.48
CA GLY A 61 7.91 0.78 -0.02
C GLY A 61 6.62 0.10 -0.46
N HIS A 62 5.56 0.15 0.36
CA HIS A 62 4.23 -0.36 -0.03
C HIS A 62 3.65 0.36 -1.24
N ALA A 63 3.77 1.68 -1.34
CA ALA A 63 3.35 2.41 -2.54
C ALA A 63 4.13 1.96 -3.79
N HIS A 64 5.37 1.49 -3.64
CA HIS A 64 6.15 0.84 -4.70
C HIS A 64 5.78 -0.63 -4.95
N GLY A 65 4.78 -1.15 -4.25
CA GLY A 65 4.31 -2.53 -4.33
C GLY A 65 5.23 -3.52 -3.65
N ARG A 66 5.92 -3.12 -2.58
CA ARG A 66 6.68 -4.04 -1.74
C ARG A 66 5.81 -4.54 -0.60
N GLU A 67 5.80 -5.85 -0.43
CA GLU A 67 5.19 -6.53 0.71
C GLU A 67 6.17 -6.63 1.89
N HIS A 68 5.68 -7.02 3.06
CA HIS A 68 6.49 -7.12 4.26
C HIS A 68 7.59 -8.20 4.17
N ALA A 69 8.79 -7.89 4.64
CA ALA A 69 9.82 -8.90 4.87
C ALA A 69 9.54 -9.68 6.19
N PRO A 70 9.85 -10.99 6.26
CA PRO A 70 9.36 -11.88 7.32
C PRO A 70 10.08 -11.70 8.67
N CYS A 71 9.92 -10.54 9.32
CA CYS A 71 10.43 -10.30 10.67
C CYS A 71 9.53 -9.35 11.46
N GLY A 72 9.14 -9.79 12.65
CA GLY A 72 8.43 -8.97 13.62
C GLY A 72 6.99 -8.64 13.24
N LEU A 73 6.34 -9.38 12.33
CA LEU A 73 5.05 -8.99 11.72
C LEU A 73 3.81 -9.14 12.61
N TYR A 74 3.94 -9.69 13.82
CA TYR A 74 2.83 -9.81 14.79
C TYR A 74 1.54 -10.42 14.23
N GLY A 75 1.65 -11.38 13.31
CA GLY A 75 0.51 -12.07 12.67
C GLY A 75 0.09 -11.50 11.32
N GLN A 76 0.71 -10.42 10.84
CA GLN A 76 0.55 -9.95 9.46
C GLN A 76 1.27 -10.88 8.47
N PRO A 77 0.75 -11.00 7.24
CA PRO A 77 1.38 -11.80 6.19
C PRO A 77 2.72 -11.20 5.78
N SER A 78 3.66 -12.08 5.42
CA SER A 78 4.94 -11.71 4.80
C SER A 78 4.90 -11.97 3.30
N ASP A 79 5.74 -11.25 2.56
CA ASP A 79 6.07 -11.54 1.16
C ASP A 79 6.59 -12.98 1.04
N PRO A 80 5.85 -13.89 0.36
CA PRO A 80 6.25 -15.28 0.21
C PRO A 80 7.49 -15.48 -0.67
N ASP A 81 7.83 -14.48 -1.50
CA ASP A 81 8.97 -14.50 -2.41
C ASP A 81 10.23 -13.90 -1.76
N TYR A 82 10.12 -13.32 -0.56
CA TYR A 82 11.27 -12.72 0.12
C TYR A 82 12.33 -13.79 0.44
N PRO A 83 13.56 -13.67 -0.11
CA PRO A 83 14.46 -14.81 -0.20
C PRO A 83 15.27 -15.07 1.07
N TYR A 84 15.29 -14.14 2.04
CA TYR A 84 16.15 -14.22 3.20
C TYR A 84 15.38 -14.53 4.49
N PRO A 85 15.86 -15.50 5.28
CA PRO A 85 15.22 -15.87 6.53
C PRO A 85 15.24 -14.71 7.53
N ALA A 86 14.22 -14.67 8.38
CA ALA A 86 14.06 -13.66 9.43
C ALA A 86 14.09 -12.21 8.91
N GLY A 87 13.73 -11.98 7.64
CA GLY A 87 13.70 -10.64 7.03
C GLY A 87 15.07 -9.99 6.88
N ASN A 88 16.16 -10.76 6.91
CA ASN A 88 17.52 -10.22 6.76
C ASN A 88 17.75 -9.63 5.36
N THR A 89 18.75 -8.76 5.21
CA THR A 89 19.14 -8.20 3.91
C THR A 89 19.91 -9.16 3.02
N GLY A 90 20.54 -10.19 3.60
CA GLY A 90 21.16 -11.30 2.87
C GLY A 90 22.47 -10.97 2.12
N VAL A 91 22.77 -9.68 1.94
CA VAL A 91 23.96 -9.19 1.24
C VAL A 91 24.60 -8.03 1.98
N TRP A 92 25.89 -7.78 1.72
CA TRP A 92 26.57 -6.62 2.27
C TRP A 92 26.07 -5.32 1.64
N GLY A 93 25.61 -4.40 2.48
CA GLY A 93 25.30 -3.03 2.08
C GLY A 93 26.52 -2.10 2.22
N TYR A 94 26.50 -0.98 1.50
CA TYR A 94 27.50 0.07 1.66
C TYR A 94 26.84 1.43 1.91
N ASP A 95 27.02 1.96 3.12
CA ASP A 95 26.59 3.29 3.50
C ASP A 95 27.64 4.31 3.05
N ILE A 96 27.41 4.92 1.89
CA ILE A 96 28.30 5.94 1.31
C ILE A 96 28.43 7.21 2.16
N THR A 97 27.45 7.49 3.03
CA THR A 97 27.47 8.69 3.88
C THR A 97 28.39 8.52 5.08
N LYS A 98 28.57 7.27 5.51
CA LYS A 98 29.40 6.89 6.66
C LYS A 98 30.66 6.10 6.27
N ASN A 99 30.84 5.82 4.97
CA ASN A 99 31.87 4.94 4.43
C ASN A 99 31.95 3.59 5.19
N LYS A 100 30.79 2.99 5.48
CA LYS A 100 30.70 1.79 6.34
C LYS A 100 29.91 0.67 5.67
N LEU A 101 30.42 -0.55 5.79
CA LEU A 101 29.72 -1.76 5.40
C LEU A 101 28.59 -2.10 6.37
N LYS A 102 27.48 -2.61 5.83
CA LYS A 102 26.31 -3.09 6.54
C LYS A 102 26.24 -4.60 6.39
N GLU A 103 26.22 -5.29 7.51
CA GLU A 103 26.24 -6.74 7.57
C GLU A 103 24.94 -7.33 6.95
N PRO A 104 25.01 -8.50 6.30
CA PRO A 104 23.84 -9.18 5.74
C PRO A 104 22.68 -9.43 6.72
N GLU A 105 22.97 -9.45 8.02
CA GLU A 105 22.03 -9.68 9.11
C GLU A 105 21.24 -8.44 9.53
N TYR A 106 21.46 -7.28 8.89
CA TYR A 106 20.53 -6.17 9.03
C TYR A 106 19.14 -6.61 8.55
N ALA A 107 18.10 -6.09 9.18
CA ALA A 107 16.73 -6.34 8.76
C ALA A 107 16.39 -5.49 7.52
N ASP A 108 15.60 -6.00 6.60
CA ASP A 108 15.06 -5.19 5.51
C ASP A 108 14.08 -4.16 6.07
N PHE A 109 14.06 -2.96 5.47
CA PHE A 109 13.19 -1.89 5.93
C PHE A 109 11.71 -2.19 5.72
N MET A 110 11.34 -3.19 4.91
CA MET A 110 9.98 -3.72 4.82
C MET A 110 9.63 -4.70 5.96
N SER A 111 10.52 -4.93 6.92
CA SER A 111 10.21 -5.66 8.16
C SER A 111 9.94 -4.70 9.33
N TYR A 112 9.52 -5.25 10.47
CA TYR A 112 9.40 -4.51 11.73
C TYR A 112 10.59 -4.72 12.67
N CYS A 113 11.65 -5.37 12.20
CA CYS A 113 12.86 -5.62 12.96
C CYS A 113 13.88 -4.49 12.78
N SER A 114 14.89 -4.45 13.65
CA SER A 114 15.92 -3.40 13.62
C SER A 114 17.29 -3.96 14.03
N PRO A 115 18.41 -3.34 13.61
CA PRO A 115 18.50 -2.16 12.74
C PRO A 115 18.13 -2.46 11.28
N ILE A 116 17.53 -1.48 10.59
CA ILE A 116 17.09 -1.65 9.20
C ILE A 116 18.17 -1.26 8.19
N TRP A 117 18.12 -1.91 7.05
CA TRP A 117 18.80 -1.57 5.81
C TRP A 117 17.95 -2.01 4.61
N THR A 118 18.43 -1.77 3.39
CA THR A 118 17.75 -2.24 2.17
C THR A 118 18.40 -3.52 1.68
N SER A 119 17.62 -4.60 1.54
CA SER A 119 18.05 -5.80 0.82
C SER A 119 18.19 -5.53 -0.68
N ASP A 120 18.98 -6.34 -1.37
CA ASP A 120 19.04 -6.35 -2.83
C ASP A 120 17.68 -6.72 -3.46
N TYR A 121 16.92 -7.62 -2.85
CA TYR A 121 15.57 -8.00 -3.28
C TYR A 121 14.61 -6.79 -3.26
N THR A 122 14.52 -6.08 -2.13
CA THR A 122 13.67 -4.88 -2.02
C THR A 122 14.18 -3.76 -2.94
N PHE A 123 15.51 -3.57 -3.05
CA PHE A 123 16.10 -2.61 -3.98
C PHE A 123 15.72 -2.93 -5.43
N ALA A 124 15.86 -4.18 -5.87
CA ALA A 124 15.56 -4.60 -7.22
C ALA A 124 14.06 -4.42 -7.54
N GLY A 125 13.18 -4.73 -6.59
CA GLY A 125 11.74 -4.49 -6.72
C GLY A 125 11.41 -3.01 -6.91
N ILE A 126 11.97 -2.13 -6.08
CA ILE A 126 11.78 -0.68 -6.18
C ILE A 126 12.39 -0.13 -7.46
N HIS A 127 13.59 -0.55 -7.84
CA HIS A 127 14.24 -0.12 -9.07
C HIS A 127 13.41 -0.50 -10.30
N SER A 128 12.92 -1.74 -10.35
CA SER A 128 12.00 -2.22 -11.39
C SER A 128 10.71 -1.38 -11.43
N ARG A 129 10.15 -1.05 -10.26
CA ARG A 129 8.98 -0.15 -10.16
C ARG A 129 9.26 1.22 -10.76
N VAL A 130 10.37 1.86 -10.38
CA VAL A 130 10.73 3.20 -10.88
C VAL A 130 10.88 3.21 -12.40
N LEU A 131 11.48 2.17 -12.99
CA LEU A 131 11.58 2.05 -14.45
C LEU A 131 10.20 1.96 -15.11
N LYS A 132 9.31 1.09 -14.61
CA LYS A 132 7.95 0.93 -15.15
C LYS A 132 7.13 2.22 -15.06
N VAL A 133 7.21 2.92 -13.93
CA VAL A 133 6.54 4.20 -13.73
C VAL A 133 7.10 5.28 -14.68
N GLY A 134 8.42 5.30 -14.88
CA GLY A 134 9.06 6.22 -15.81
C GLY A 134 8.63 6.02 -17.27
N GLU A 135 8.25 4.80 -17.67
CA GLU A 135 7.68 4.52 -18.99
C GLU A 135 6.30 5.14 -19.19
N GLN A 136 5.49 5.24 -18.13
CA GLN A 136 4.13 5.82 -18.21
C GLN A 136 4.14 7.28 -18.62
N ARG A 137 5.20 8.03 -18.31
CA ARG A 137 5.40 9.40 -18.80
C ARG A 137 5.28 9.52 -20.32
N ARG A 138 5.58 8.43 -21.05
CA ARG A 138 5.62 8.39 -22.51
C ARG A 138 4.34 7.85 -23.14
N ALA A 139 3.43 7.31 -22.33
CA ALA A 139 2.14 6.83 -22.82
C ALA A 139 1.20 8.01 -23.08
N ALA A 140 0.42 7.94 -24.17
CA ALA A 140 -0.70 8.85 -24.37
C ALA A 140 -1.77 8.55 -23.30
N PRO A 141 -2.46 9.56 -22.75
CA PRO A 141 -3.58 9.33 -21.84
C PRO A 141 -4.63 8.45 -22.51
N GLY A 142 -5.17 7.49 -21.77
CA GLY A 142 -6.30 6.69 -22.23
C GLY A 142 -7.60 7.49 -22.26
N VAL A 143 -8.71 6.81 -22.56
CA VAL A 143 -10.05 7.40 -22.45
C VAL A 143 -10.43 7.42 -20.98
N LEU A 144 -10.75 8.59 -20.44
CA LEU A 144 -11.25 8.72 -19.07
C LEU A 144 -12.58 7.97 -18.94
N THR A 145 -12.65 7.13 -17.92
CA THR A 145 -13.79 6.31 -17.55
C THR A 145 -14.11 6.55 -16.07
N PRO A 146 -15.38 6.70 -15.69
CA PRO A 146 -15.77 6.87 -14.30
C PRO A 146 -15.68 5.54 -13.54
N TRP A 147 -15.07 5.60 -12.35
CA TRP A 147 -14.99 4.49 -11.39
C TRP A 147 -15.46 4.95 -10.03
N GLN A 148 -16.38 4.20 -9.43
CA GLN A 148 -16.76 4.41 -8.04
C GLN A 148 -15.70 3.77 -7.14
N ARG A 149 -15.22 4.54 -6.16
CA ARG A 149 -14.24 4.08 -5.19
C ARG A 149 -14.91 3.85 -3.84
N PHE A 150 -14.71 2.67 -3.28
CA PHE A 150 -15.26 2.26 -1.99
C PHE A 150 -14.13 1.97 -1.01
N LYS A 151 -14.35 2.30 0.26
CA LYS A 151 -13.56 1.78 1.37
C LYS A 151 -14.18 0.46 1.82
N VAL A 152 -13.35 -0.58 1.94
CA VAL A 152 -13.72 -1.91 2.43
C VAL A 152 -13.23 -2.06 3.86
N ASP A 153 -14.09 -2.54 4.76
CA ASP A 153 -13.75 -2.88 6.15
C ASP A 153 -13.30 -4.35 6.31
N GLU A 154 -13.16 -4.81 7.56
CA GLU A 154 -12.68 -6.16 7.87
C GLU A 154 -13.71 -7.26 7.57
N GLU A 155 -14.99 -6.91 7.49
CA GLU A 155 -16.10 -7.79 7.12
C GLU A 155 -16.36 -7.82 5.61
N GLY A 156 -15.65 -7.03 4.81
CA GLY A 156 -15.83 -6.95 3.36
C GLY A 156 -16.96 -6.01 2.91
N VAL A 157 -17.48 -5.18 3.82
CA VAL A 157 -18.50 -4.18 3.48
C VAL A 157 -17.82 -2.97 2.85
N ALA A 158 -18.26 -2.63 1.64
CA ALA A 158 -17.75 -1.50 0.87
C ALA A 158 -18.69 -0.29 0.99
N THR A 159 -18.18 0.81 1.53
CA THR A 159 -18.89 2.10 1.58
C THR A 159 -18.33 3.06 0.56
N ILE A 160 -19.19 3.74 -0.20
CA ILE A 160 -18.75 4.68 -1.24
C ILE A 160 -17.97 5.85 -0.62
N ILE A 161 -16.85 6.22 -1.27
CA ILE A 161 -16.04 7.39 -0.93
C ILE A 161 -16.35 8.52 -1.92
N ASP A 162 -16.10 8.25 -3.20
CA ASP A 162 -16.26 9.17 -4.30
C ASP A 162 -16.29 8.44 -5.66
N THR A 163 -16.41 9.20 -6.74
CA THR A 163 -16.24 8.74 -8.12
C THR A 163 -15.04 9.45 -8.73
N VAL A 164 -14.16 8.69 -9.38
CA VAL A 164 -12.94 9.19 -9.99
C VAL A 164 -12.89 8.83 -11.48
N GLU A 165 -12.28 9.72 -12.26
CA GLU A 165 -12.06 9.51 -13.70
C GLU A 165 -10.69 8.90 -13.93
N LEU A 166 -10.66 7.67 -14.46
CA LEU A 166 -9.43 6.92 -14.71
C LEU A 166 -9.25 6.66 -16.20
N ASP A 167 -8.04 6.87 -16.70
CA ASP A 167 -7.70 6.61 -18.11
C ASP A 167 -7.17 5.19 -18.35
N THR A 168 -7.05 4.40 -17.28
CA THR A 168 -6.68 2.98 -17.31
C THR A 168 -7.56 2.19 -16.35
N ILE A 169 -7.81 0.92 -16.68
CA ILE A 169 -8.42 -0.04 -15.74
C ILE A 169 -7.50 -0.15 -14.50
N PRO A 170 -8.04 -0.02 -13.26
CA PRO A 170 -7.26 -0.22 -12.04
C PRO A 170 -6.55 -1.58 -12.04
N ASP A 171 -5.32 -1.64 -11.53
CA ASP A 171 -4.49 -2.84 -11.54
C ASP A 171 -4.48 -3.61 -10.21
N GLY A 172 -5.54 -3.45 -9.42
CA GLY A 172 -5.78 -4.23 -8.21
C GLY A 172 -6.21 -5.66 -8.51
N GLU A 173 -6.32 -6.48 -7.47
CA GLU A 173 -6.82 -7.86 -7.59
C GLU A 173 -8.29 -7.86 -8.02
N PRO A 174 -8.68 -8.55 -9.10
CA PRO A 174 -10.07 -8.58 -9.55
C PRO A 174 -10.94 -9.34 -8.55
N VAL A 175 -12.04 -8.72 -8.13
CA VAL A 175 -13.00 -9.27 -7.16
C VAL A 175 -14.43 -9.13 -7.67
N LEU A 176 -15.31 -10.01 -7.20
CA LEU A 176 -16.74 -9.90 -7.46
C LEU A 176 -17.37 -8.93 -6.45
N VAL A 177 -18.13 -7.95 -6.96
CA VAL A 177 -18.74 -6.91 -6.15
C VAL A 177 -20.25 -6.92 -6.35
N ASP A 178 -20.99 -7.16 -5.27
CA ASP A 178 -22.44 -6.99 -5.24
C ASP A 178 -22.77 -5.52 -4.99
N LEU A 179 -23.53 -4.92 -5.90
CA LEU A 179 -24.00 -3.54 -5.76
C LEU A 179 -25.28 -3.53 -4.93
N LEU A 180 -25.35 -2.69 -3.90
CA LEU A 180 -26.53 -2.58 -3.04
C LEU A 180 -27.31 -1.30 -3.34
N ASP A 181 -28.64 -1.39 -3.27
CA ASP A 181 -29.53 -0.22 -3.29
C ASP A 181 -29.58 0.50 -1.94
N GLU A 182 -30.32 1.62 -1.87
CA GLU A 182 -30.53 2.43 -0.67
C GLU A 182 -31.15 1.65 0.52
N HIS A 183 -31.73 0.47 0.27
CA HIS A 183 -32.33 -0.41 1.27
C HIS A 183 -31.43 -1.59 1.63
N GLY A 184 -30.21 -1.67 1.08
CA GLY A 184 -29.25 -2.75 1.30
C GLY A 184 -29.55 -4.03 0.52
N ASN A 185 -30.45 -4.01 -0.46
CA ASN A 185 -30.73 -5.16 -1.31
C ASN A 185 -29.77 -5.20 -2.51
N LYS A 186 -29.39 -6.41 -2.94
CA LYS A 186 -28.59 -6.59 -4.17
C LYS A 186 -29.36 -6.05 -5.38
N SER A 187 -28.83 -4.99 -5.98
CA SER A 187 -29.34 -4.35 -7.19
C SER A 187 -28.60 -4.79 -8.45
N GLY A 188 -27.38 -5.31 -8.30
CA GLY A 188 -26.55 -5.77 -9.40
C GLY A 188 -25.25 -6.43 -8.92
N GLU A 189 -24.39 -6.76 -9.88
CA GLU A 189 -23.07 -7.35 -9.65
C GLU A 189 -22.11 -6.83 -10.73
N THR A 190 -20.85 -6.59 -10.35
CA THR A 190 -19.80 -6.14 -11.27
C THR A 190 -18.44 -6.70 -10.85
N THR A 191 -17.46 -6.60 -11.76
CA THR A 191 -16.06 -6.83 -11.41
C THR A 191 -15.48 -5.54 -10.83
N GLY A 192 -15.00 -5.64 -9.59
CA GLY A 192 -14.20 -4.60 -8.94
C GLY A 192 -12.72 -4.96 -8.94
N TYR A 193 -11.88 -3.97 -8.63
CA TYR A 193 -10.44 -4.13 -8.48
C TYR A 193 -10.03 -3.69 -7.07
N PHE A 194 -9.58 -4.66 -6.27
CA PHE A 194 -9.30 -4.50 -4.85
C PHE A 194 -7.82 -4.21 -4.59
N PHE A 195 -7.57 -3.28 -3.67
CA PHE A 195 -6.26 -2.86 -3.21
C PHE A 195 -6.23 -3.00 -1.69
N PRO A 196 -5.56 -4.02 -1.14
CA PRO A 196 -5.49 -4.21 0.30
C PRO A 196 -4.71 -3.09 0.97
N TYR A 197 -5.08 -2.77 2.20
CA TYR A 197 -4.21 -1.98 3.07
C TYR A 197 -2.98 -2.80 3.47
N SER A 198 -1.85 -2.14 3.64
CA SER A 198 -0.61 -2.80 4.02
C SER A 198 -0.62 -3.37 5.45
N HIS A 199 -1.35 -2.74 6.38
CA HIS A 199 -1.19 -2.99 7.82
C HIS A 199 -2.50 -3.29 8.56
N LEU A 200 -3.62 -3.12 7.87
CA LEU A 200 -4.96 -3.22 8.44
C LEU A 200 -5.79 -4.17 7.58
N PRO A 201 -6.78 -4.87 8.15
CA PRO A 201 -7.79 -5.54 7.36
C PRO A 201 -8.54 -4.55 6.45
N GLY A 202 -9.08 -5.07 5.35
CA GLY A 202 -9.81 -4.27 4.37
C GLY A 202 -8.89 -3.61 3.33
N GLY A 203 -9.41 -2.60 2.67
CA GLY A 203 -8.74 -1.98 1.53
C GLY A 203 -9.65 -1.06 0.75
N TRP A 204 -9.29 -0.80 -0.50
CA TRP A 204 -10.09 -0.01 -1.44
C TRP A 204 -10.56 -0.90 -2.57
N VAL A 205 -11.76 -0.68 -3.08
CA VAL A 205 -12.21 -1.29 -4.34
C VAL A 205 -12.66 -0.22 -5.31
N PHE A 206 -12.23 -0.36 -6.56
CA PHE A 206 -12.74 0.43 -7.69
C PHE A 206 -13.71 -0.45 -8.48
N ALA A 207 -14.96 -0.02 -8.59
CA ALA A 207 -15.97 -0.66 -9.41
C ALA A 207 -16.35 0.26 -10.57
N ALA A 208 -16.54 -0.32 -11.76
CA ALA A 208 -16.99 0.45 -12.91
C ALA A 208 -18.35 1.10 -12.60
N ASP A 209 -18.49 2.39 -12.88
CA ASP A 209 -19.74 3.13 -12.67
C ASP A 209 -20.80 2.64 -13.67
N GLN A 210 -21.53 1.59 -13.30
CA GLN A 210 -22.63 1.06 -14.10
C GLN A 210 -23.98 1.55 -13.58
N HIS A 211 -24.09 1.91 -12.31
CA HIS A 211 -25.21 2.60 -11.65
C HIS A 211 -24.72 3.19 -10.30
N PRO A 212 -25.26 4.32 -9.80
CA PRO A 212 -24.84 4.87 -8.52
C PRO A 212 -25.30 3.96 -7.37
N ALA A 213 -24.48 2.99 -7.00
CA ALA A 213 -24.65 2.24 -5.77
C ALA A 213 -24.16 3.09 -4.59
N GLU A 214 -24.95 3.21 -3.53
CA GLU A 214 -24.55 3.90 -2.30
C GLU A 214 -23.64 3.02 -1.42
N ALA A 215 -23.69 1.71 -1.63
CA ALA A 215 -22.87 0.72 -0.95
C ALA A 215 -22.64 -0.53 -1.82
N ALA A 216 -21.65 -1.34 -1.46
CA ALA A 216 -21.37 -2.60 -2.12
C ALA A 216 -20.87 -3.67 -1.12
N LEU A 217 -20.94 -4.94 -1.50
CA LEU A 217 -20.30 -6.05 -0.77
C LEU A 217 -19.23 -6.67 -1.66
N VAL A 218 -18.02 -6.83 -1.11
CA VAL A 218 -16.91 -7.45 -1.83
C VAL A 218 -16.81 -8.91 -1.43
N HIS A 219 -16.99 -9.81 -2.40
CA HIS A 219 -16.78 -11.24 -2.20
C HIS A 219 -15.33 -11.57 -2.54
N HIS A 220 -14.43 -11.38 -1.58
CA HIS A 220 -13.04 -11.82 -1.71
C HIS A 220 -12.87 -13.18 -1.03
N PHE A 221 -12.47 -14.19 -1.81
CA PHE A 221 -12.11 -15.50 -1.30
C PHE A 221 -10.59 -15.67 -1.46
N ASP A 222 -9.84 -15.32 -0.42
CA ASP A 222 -9.02 -16.29 0.32
C ASP A 222 -8.38 -15.62 1.54
N TYR A 223 -8.68 -16.17 2.72
CA TYR A 223 -7.92 -15.95 3.95
C TYR A 223 -6.63 -16.78 3.86
N TYR A 224 -5.48 -16.12 3.74
CA TYR A 224 -4.18 -16.71 4.04
C TYR A 224 -3.38 -15.80 4.96
#